data_AF-A0A6G3WQB1-F1
#
_entry.id   AF-A0A6G3WQB1-F1
#
_cell.length_a   1.000
_cell.length_b   1.000
_cell.length_c   1.000
_cell.angle_alpha   90.00
_cell.angle_beta   90.00
_cell.angle_gamma   90.00
#
_symmetry.space_group_name_H-M   'P 1'
#
loop_
_entity.id
_entity.type
_entity.pdbx_description
1 polymer ?
#
loop_
_entity_poly.entity_id
_entity_poly.type
_entity_poly.pdbx_seq_one_letter_code
_entity_poly.pdbx_strand_id
1 'polypeptide(L)' 'AVQDQGHQPGGPRLRRSSDDEHGRGLLLVDAMSSAWGSHDAGDASGRIVWAELPCDAEQLPGTEQPC' A
#
# COMPACT_ATOMS: atom_id res chain seq x y z
N ALA A 1 -29.00 -7.65 -6.24
CA ALA A 1 -27.59 -7.79 -6.65
C ALA A 1 -26.75 -6.89 -5.76
N VAL A 2 -25.64 -7.37 -5.21
CA VAL A 2 -24.70 -6.53 -4.46
C VAL A 2 -23.87 -5.77 -5.50
N GLN A 3 -23.92 -4.44 -5.47
CA GLN A 3 -23.07 -3.60 -6.30
C GLN A 3 -21.85 -3.20 -5.47
N ASP A 4 -20.67 -3.56 -5.97
CA ASP A 4 -19.41 -3.07 -5.42
C ASP A 4 -19.34 -1.55 -5.65
N GLN A 5 -19.47 -0.78 -4.57
CA GLN A 5 -19.35 0.68 -4.62
C GLN A 5 -17.88 1.14 -4.74
N GLY A 6 -16.93 0.20 -4.85
CA GLY A 6 -15.50 0.44 -4.92
C GLY A 6 -14.96 0.67 -6.34
N HIS A 7 -15.77 0.46 -7.38
CA HIS A 7 -15.35 0.67 -8.77
C HIS A 7 -15.27 2.16 -9.15
N GLN A 8 -14.36 2.91 -8.53
CA GLN A 8 -14.00 4.25 -8.99
C GLN A 8 -13.14 4.13 -10.26
N PRO A 9 -13.47 4.84 -11.36
CA PRO A 9 -12.77 4.74 -12.64
C PRO A 9 -11.30 5.24 -12.68
N GLY A 10 -10.56 5.30 -11.57
CA GLY A 10 -9.33 6.10 -11.54
C GLY A 10 -8.27 5.72 -10.52
N GLY A 11 -8.10 4.45 -10.21
CA GLY A 11 -7.09 3.98 -9.25
C GLY A 11 -7.51 4.19 -7.79
N PRO A 12 -6.92 3.46 -6.84
CA PRO A 12 -6.80 3.96 -5.48
C PRO A 12 -6.12 5.34 -5.52
N ARG A 13 -6.71 6.33 -4.85
CA ARG A 13 -6.17 7.70 -4.79
C ARG A 13 -5.87 8.07 -3.35
N LEU A 14 -4.68 8.60 -3.11
CA LEU A 14 -4.30 9.16 -1.82
C LEU A 14 -5.23 10.34 -1.50
N ARG A 15 -6.03 10.22 -0.44
CA ARG A 15 -6.88 11.30 0.06
C ARG A 15 -6.35 11.80 1.40
N ARG A 16 -5.92 13.07 1.44
CA ARG A 16 -5.36 13.70 2.64
C ARG A 16 -6.42 14.34 3.56
N SER A 17 -7.61 14.64 3.06
CA SER A 17 -8.68 15.27 3.85
C SER A 17 -9.99 14.50 3.71
N SER A 18 -10.31 13.73 4.75
CA SER A 18 -11.62 13.19 5.05
C SER A 18 -11.65 13.06 6.57
N ASP A 19 -12.48 13.85 7.25
CA ASP A 19 -12.72 13.68 8.70
C ASP A 19 -13.41 12.33 8.98
N ASP A 20 -13.90 11.66 7.93
CA ASP A 20 -14.30 10.25 7.93
C ASP A 20 -13.09 9.33 7.75
N GLU A 21 -13.06 8.20 8.47
CA GLU A 21 -11.98 7.20 8.43
C GLU A 21 -11.80 6.52 7.05
N HIS A 22 -12.77 6.71 6.16
CA HIS A 22 -12.77 6.22 4.80
C HIS A 22 -11.58 6.78 4.00
N GLY A 23 -10.72 5.89 3.49
CA GLY A 23 -9.66 6.24 2.55
C GLY A 23 -8.30 6.59 3.16
N ARG A 24 -8.10 6.47 4.49
CA ARG A 24 -6.79 6.67 5.13
C ARG A 24 -5.81 5.50 4.91
N GLY A 25 -6.30 4.32 4.53
CA GLY A 25 -5.46 3.13 4.36
C GLY A 25 -4.27 3.35 3.40
N LEU A 26 -4.46 4.14 2.35
CA LEU A 26 -3.38 4.47 1.41
C LEU A 26 -2.33 5.41 2.00
N LEU A 27 -2.66 6.24 3.00
CA LEU A 27 -1.68 7.05 3.72
C LEU A 27 -0.73 6.17 4.55
N LEU A 28 -1.26 5.10 5.13
CA LEU A 28 -0.44 4.13 5.86
C LEU A 28 0.47 3.36 4.92
N VAL A 29 -0.06 2.90 3.78
CA VAL A 29 0.72 2.22 2.74
C VAL A 29 1.84 3.14 2.22
N ASP A 30 1.53 4.40 1.93
CA ASP A 30 2.51 5.41 1.48
C ASP A 30 3.62 5.65 2.52
N ALA A 31 3.25 5.72 3.80
CA ALA A 31 4.22 5.95 4.88
C ALA A 31 5.13 4.74 5.17
N MET A 32 4.64 3.51 4.95
CA MET A 32 5.36 2.27 5.30
C MET A 32 6.19 1.69 4.14
N SER A 33 5.87 2.07 2.90
CA SER A 33 6.43 1.42 1.71
C SER A 33 7.53 2.29 1.08
N SER A 34 8.59 1.67 0.56
CA SER A 34 9.60 2.38 -0.25
C SER A 34 9.04 2.82 -1.60
N ALA A 35 8.15 2.00 -2.15
CA ALA A 35 7.41 2.27 -3.36
C ALA A 35 6.06 1.54 -3.29
N TRP A 36 5.05 2.08 -3.97
CA TRP A 36 3.76 1.41 -4.13
C TRP A 36 3.10 1.89 -5.42
N GLY A 37 2.17 1.09 -5.94
CA GLY A 37 1.48 1.43 -7.18
C GLY A 37 0.27 0.56 -7.44
N SER A 38 -0.40 0.82 -8.54
CA SER A 38 -1.55 0.04 -8.98
C SER A 38 -1.65 -0.06 -10.48
N HIS A 39 -2.11 -1.20 -10.99
CA HIS A 39 -2.41 -1.39 -12.40
C HIS A 39 -3.64 -2.30 -12.56
N ASP A 40 -4.29 -2.23 -13.72
CA ASP A 40 -5.45 -3.07 -13.99
C ASP A 40 -5.03 -4.54 -14.14
N ALA A 41 -5.87 -5.46 -13.64
CA ALA A 41 -5.71 -6.88 -13.90
C ALA A 41 -6.08 -7.13 -15.37
N GLY A 42 -5.25 -7.90 -16.10
CA GLY A 42 -5.34 -8.04 -17.56
C GLY A 42 -6.66 -8.65 -18.09
N ASP A 43 -7.53 -9.15 -17.21
CA ASP A 43 -8.86 -9.66 -17.50
C ASP A 43 -9.98 -8.63 -17.29
N ALA A 44 -9.63 -7.36 -17.03
CA ALA A 44 -10.54 -6.25 -16.75
C ALA A 44 -11.47 -6.46 -15.53
N SER A 45 -11.22 -7.51 -14.72
CA SER A 45 -12.10 -7.88 -13.60
C SER A 45 -11.74 -7.15 -12.29
N GLY A 46 -10.60 -6.47 -12.25
CA GLY A 46 -10.14 -5.81 -11.03
C GLY A 46 -8.87 -5.01 -11.18
N ARG A 47 -8.34 -4.58 -10.04
CA ARG A 47 -7.11 -3.81 -9.94
C ARG A 47 -6.14 -4.52 -9.00
N ILE A 48 -4.89 -4.60 -9.43
CA ILE A 48 -3.78 -5.06 -8.60
C ILE A 48 -3.15 -3.82 -7.97
N VAL A 49 -2.94 -3.89 -6.66
CA VAL A 49 -2.19 -2.91 -5.87
C VAL A 49 -0.99 -3.63 -5.27
N TRP A 50 0.18 -3.01 -5.35
CA TRP A 50 1.42 -3.56 -4.83
C TRP A 50 2.13 -2.51 -3.98
N ALA A 51 2.95 -2.99 -3.04
CA ALA A 51 3.77 -2.18 -2.16
C ALA A 51 5.08 -2.92 -1.87
N GLU A 52 6.19 -2.21 -1.96
CA GLU A 52 7.51 -2.67 -1.54
C GLU A 52 7.72 -2.23 -0.09
N LEU A 53 7.80 -3.20 0.82
CA LEU A 53 8.11 -2.94 2.22
C LEU A 53 9.57 -3.34 2.47
N PRO A 54 10.31 -2.57 3.28
CA PRO A 54 11.62 -3.00 3.74
C PRO A 54 11.45 -4.33 4.50
N CYS A 55 12.11 -5.37 4.00
CA CYS A 55 12.22 -6.62 4.73
C CYS A 55 13.33 -6.41 5.76
N ASP A 56 13.00 -6.40 7.05
CA ASP A 56 13.99 -6.45 8.14
C ASP A 56 14.69 -7.83 8.20
N ALA A 57 14.97 -8.44 7.04
CA ALA A 57 15.78 -9.62 6.88
C ALA A 57 17.26 -9.22 6.93
N GLU A 58 17.66 -8.51 7.99
CA GLU A 58 19.00 -8.56 8.60
C GLU A 58 19.09 -7.49 9.72
N GLN A 59 18.25 -7.57 10.75
CA GLN A 59 18.81 -7.28 12.07
C GLN A 59 19.47 -8.55 12.60
N LEU A 60 20.41 -9.11 11.83
CA LEU A 60 21.47 -9.88 12.48
C LEU A 60 22.20 -8.85 13.34
N PRO A 61 22.28 -9.01 14.66
CA PRO A 61 23.31 -8.33 15.42
C PRO A 61 24.65 -8.83 14.88
N GLY A 62 25.20 -8.11 13.90
CA GLY A 62 26.57 -8.24 13.48
C GLY A 62 27.45 -7.99 14.69
N THR A 63 27.95 -9.09 15.22
CA THR A 63 29.18 -9.26 15.99
C THR A 63 30.14 -8.05 16.01
N GLU A 64 30.50 -7.66 17.24
CA GLU A 64 31.86 -7.28 17.69
C GLU A 64 32.33 -5.82 17.41
N GLN A 65 33.05 -5.08 18.28
CA GLN A 65 33.99 -5.49 19.35
C GLN A 65 34.49 -4.27 20.23
N PRO A 66 35.50 -4.38 21.13
CA PRO A 66 35.45 -4.07 22.57
C PRO A 66 36.09 -2.73 23.03
N CYS A 67 35.83 -2.37 24.30
CA CYS A 67 36.80 -1.84 25.28
C CYS A 67 36.57 -2.55 26.61
#